data_AF-A0A150AP52-F1
#
_entry.id   AF-A0A150AP52-F1
#
_cell.length_a   1.000
_cell.length_b   1.000
_cell.length_c   1.000
_cell.angle_alpha   90.00
_cell.angle_beta   90.00
_cell.angle_gamma   90.00
#
_symmetry.space_group_name_H-M   'P 1'
#
loop_
_entity.id
_entity.type
_entity.pdbx_description
1 polymer ?
#
loop_
_entity_poly.entity_id
_entity_poly.type
_entity_poly.pdbx_seq_one_letter_code
_entity_poly.pdbx_strand_id
1 'polypeptide(L)'
;MDFYFKLKHWQVFFIQIIGLVLLYVSFSDPFLTKIVHSVSFVLIHLWIIIIGLETNNYVSEAEEKSNAFFLLNIVLVIGLYIFLIMSGINNITVTGWYALIGFYFIFAFLQIYIFGANSLNRLYRTAGRKEEESSISLFFMLLFWPIGIWIIQPKINKVIQRVELIEREED
;
A
#
# COMPACT_ATOMS: atom_id res chain seq x y z
N MET A 1 4.78 14.01 6.30
CA MET A 1 4.11 13.74 5.01
C MET A 1 2.61 13.61 5.27
N ASP A 2 2.04 14.55 6.03
CA ASP A 2 0.72 14.40 6.66
C ASP A 2 -0.42 14.66 5.68
N PHE A 3 -0.11 15.20 4.50
CA PHE A 3 -1.09 15.60 3.50
C PHE A 3 -1.96 14.41 3.05
N TYR A 4 -1.36 13.25 2.80
CA TYR A 4 -2.08 12.10 2.28
C TYR A 4 -3.07 11.52 3.30
N PHE A 5 -2.72 11.54 4.57
CA PHE A 5 -3.62 11.17 5.66
C PHE A 5 -4.65 12.24 6.00
N LYS A 6 -4.51 13.46 5.49
CA LYS A 6 -5.53 14.51 5.55
C LYS A 6 -6.53 14.42 4.40
N LEU A 7 -6.26 13.60 3.37
CA LEU A 7 -7.19 13.35 2.27
C LEU A 7 -8.48 12.66 2.75
N LYS A 8 -9.60 13.05 2.16
CA LYS A 8 -10.88 12.38 2.32
C LYS A 8 -10.86 11.04 1.57
N HIS A 9 -11.58 10.05 2.08
CA HIS A 9 -11.72 8.72 1.46
C HIS A 9 -12.05 8.79 -0.04
N TRP A 10 -12.92 9.70 -0.47
CA TRP A 10 -13.27 9.84 -1.90
C TRP A 10 -12.11 10.35 -2.76
N GLN A 11 -11.20 11.18 -2.22
CA GLN A 11 -10.02 11.65 -2.95
C GLN A 11 -9.03 10.51 -3.17
N VAL A 12 -8.75 9.74 -2.11
CA VAL A 12 -7.92 8.54 -2.18
C VAL A 12 -8.53 7.53 -3.16
N PHE A 13 -9.84 7.30 -3.07
CA PHE A 13 -10.57 6.41 -3.99
C PHE A 13 -10.42 6.84 -5.44
N PHE A 14 -10.57 8.13 -5.79
CA PHE A 14 -10.41 8.57 -7.17
C PHE A 14 -8.97 8.46 -7.68
N ILE A 15 -7.95 8.68 -6.84
CA ILE A 15 -6.56 8.45 -7.24
C ILE A 15 -6.38 6.99 -7.68
N GLN A 16 -6.94 6.05 -6.91
CA GLN A 16 -6.86 4.62 -7.21
C GLN A 16 -7.69 4.23 -8.43
N ILE A 17 -8.89 4.79 -8.59
CA ILE A 17 -9.73 4.59 -9.77
C ILE A 17 -9.07 5.14 -11.04
N ILE A 18 -8.42 6.30 -10.97
CA ILE A 18 -7.67 6.85 -12.11
C ILE A 18 -6.55 5.89 -12.51
N GLY A 19 -5.79 5.38 -11.55
CA GLY A 19 -4.78 4.34 -11.80
C GLY A 19 -5.40 3.11 -12.47
N LEU A 20 -6.53 2.61 -11.95
CA LEU A 20 -7.23 1.47 -12.53
C LEU A 20 -7.71 1.73 -13.96
N VAL A 21 -8.32 2.89 -14.23
CA VAL A 21 -8.82 3.25 -15.57
C VAL A 21 -7.66 3.36 -16.56
N LEU A 22 -6.57 4.04 -16.18
CA LEU A 22 -5.39 4.23 -17.03
C LEU A 22 -4.71 2.91 -17.38
N LEU A 23 -4.81 1.89 -16.53
CA LEU A 23 -4.32 0.54 -16.84
C LEU A 23 -5.04 -0.10 -18.04
N TYR A 24 -6.26 0.31 -18.35
CA TYR A 24 -7.03 -0.18 -19.50
C TYR A 24 -7.00 0.77 -20.70
N VAL A 25 -6.35 1.93 -20.59
CA VAL A 25 -6.18 2.86 -21.71
C VAL A 25 -5.00 2.40 -22.57
N SER A 26 -5.17 2.48 -23.90
CA SER A 26 -4.11 2.23 -24.88
C SER A 26 -3.95 3.43 -25.80
N PHE A 27 -2.71 3.75 -26.14
CA PHE A 27 -2.35 4.85 -27.03
C PHE A 27 -1.82 4.29 -28.35
N SER A 28 -1.84 5.12 -29.41
CA SER A 28 -1.24 4.75 -30.70
C SER A 28 0.26 4.47 -30.59
N ASP A 29 0.95 5.10 -29.63
CA ASP A 29 2.33 4.80 -29.28
C ASP A 29 2.38 3.65 -28.24
N PRO A 30 2.96 2.48 -28.59
CA PRO A 30 3.11 1.37 -27.66
C PRO A 30 4.03 1.69 -26.48
N PHE A 31 5.04 2.54 -26.66
CA PHE A 31 5.96 2.93 -25.59
C PHE A 31 5.24 3.78 -24.54
N LEU A 32 4.46 4.78 -24.99
CA LEU A 32 3.60 5.57 -24.12
C LEU A 32 2.60 4.69 -23.35
N THR A 33 1.99 3.70 -24.02
CA THR A 33 1.07 2.76 -23.37
C THR A 33 1.74 2.02 -22.21
N LYS A 34 2.95 1.49 -22.42
CA LYS A 34 3.74 0.81 -21.38
C LYS A 34 4.09 1.72 -20.20
N ILE A 35 4.46 2.98 -20.48
CA ILE A 35 4.72 3.98 -19.43
C ILE A 35 3.45 4.23 -18.61
N VAL A 36 2.32 4.46 -19.28
CA VAL A 36 1.05 4.73 -18.60
C VAL A 36 0.63 3.54 -17.75
N HIS A 37 0.75 2.31 -18.24
CA HIS A 37 0.45 1.10 -17.45
C HIS A 37 1.38 0.94 -16.24
N SER A 38 2.67 1.25 -16.40
CA SER A 38 3.64 1.23 -15.29
C SER A 38 3.28 2.23 -14.20
N VAL A 39 2.97 3.47 -14.57
CA VAL A 39 2.53 4.52 -13.63
C VAL A 39 1.20 4.14 -12.97
N SER A 40 0.27 3.59 -13.75
CA SER A 40 -1.04 3.15 -13.28
C SER A 40 -0.91 2.10 -12.17
N PHE A 41 -0.02 1.12 -12.34
CA PHE A 41 0.20 0.09 -11.33
C PHE A 41 0.78 0.64 -10.03
N VAL A 42 1.69 1.62 -10.11
CA VAL A 42 2.19 2.34 -8.92
C VAL A 42 1.05 3.10 -8.24
N LEU A 43 0.22 3.81 -9.01
CA LEU A 43 -0.94 4.53 -8.47
C LEU A 43 -1.90 3.59 -7.73
N ILE A 44 -2.22 2.43 -8.31
CA ILE A 44 -3.10 1.39 -7.72
C ILE A 44 -2.60 0.90 -6.34
N HIS A 45 -1.28 0.89 -6.13
CA HIS A 45 -0.67 0.43 -4.88
C HIS A 45 -0.24 1.58 -3.96
N LEU A 46 -0.40 2.84 -4.41
CA LEU A 46 0.11 4.01 -3.68
C LEU A 46 -0.48 4.11 -2.28
N TRP A 47 -1.77 3.80 -2.12
CA TRP A 47 -2.46 3.90 -0.83
C TRP A 47 -1.87 2.96 0.22
N ILE A 48 -1.65 1.68 -0.14
CA ILE A 48 -1.06 0.70 0.78
C ILE A 48 0.40 1.02 1.09
N ILE A 49 1.16 1.51 0.11
CA ILE A 49 2.55 1.94 0.31
C ILE A 49 2.62 3.08 1.32
N ILE A 50 1.78 4.10 1.16
CA ILE A 50 1.75 5.24 2.08
C ILE A 50 1.29 4.80 3.47
N ILE A 51 0.25 3.97 3.58
CA ILE A 51 -0.16 3.42 4.87
C ILE A 51 1.02 2.71 5.54
N GLY A 52 1.69 1.78 4.84
CA GLY A 52 2.81 1.03 5.41
C GLY A 52 3.94 1.93 5.90
N LEU A 53 4.37 2.90 5.09
CA LEU A 53 5.49 3.78 5.44
C LEU A 53 5.14 4.75 6.57
N GLU A 54 4.02 5.45 6.44
CA GLU A 54 3.68 6.54 7.36
C GLU A 54 3.17 6.02 8.69
N THR A 55 2.33 4.96 8.71
CA THR A 55 1.85 4.42 9.99
C THR A 55 2.97 3.81 10.82
N ASN A 56 4.05 3.34 10.19
CA ASN A 56 5.20 2.81 10.93
C ASN A 56 6.00 3.90 11.66
N ASN A 57 5.88 5.17 11.26
CA ASN A 57 6.55 6.28 11.95
C ASN A 57 5.93 6.56 13.33
N TYR A 58 4.64 6.25 13.50
CA TYR A 58 3.86 6.42 14.74
C TYR A 58 4.00 5.27 15.73
N VAL A 59 4.86 4.30 15.44
CA VAL A 59 5.19 3.21 16.36
C VAL A 59 6.08 3.77 17.50
N SER A 60 5.86 3.31 18.74
CA SER A 60 6.67 3.71 19.89
C SER A 60 8.14 3.35 19.69
N GLU A 61 9.08 4.13 20.25
CA GLU A 61 10.53 3.89 20.12
C GLU A 61 10.99 2.49 20.58
N ALA A 62 10.20 1.82 21.43
CA ALA A 62 10.47 0.48 21.92
C ALA A 62 10.32 -0.65 20.87
N GLU A 63 9.67 -0.37 19.73
CA GLU A 63 9.52 -1.33 18.62
C GLU A 63 10.39 -0.93 17.43
N GLU A 64 10.99 -1.92 16.74
CA GLU A 64 11.88 -1.66 15.62
C GLU A 64 11.14 -1.06 14.40
N LYS A 65 11.45 0.19 14.05
CA LYS A 65 10.81 0.96 12.95
C LYS A 65 11.30 0.59 11.54
N SER A 66 11.93 -0.57 11.36
CA SER A 66 12.58 -0.89 10.09
C SER A 66 11.58 -1.12 8.96
N ASN A 67 11.56 -0.19 7.99
CA ASN A 67 10.81 -0.31 6.73
C ASN A 67 11.59 -1.08 5.65
N ALA A 68 12.81 -1.55 5.93
CA ALA A 68 13.72 -2.07 4.90
C ALA A 68 13.16 -3.28 4.14
N PHE A 69 12.63 -4.27 4.86
CA PHE A 69 12.04 -5.46 4.24
C PHE A 69 10.76 -5.15 3.45
N PHE A 70 9.94 -4.23 3.96
CA PHE A 70 8.75 -3.74 3.27
C PHE A 70 9.10 -3.02 1.96
N LEU A 71 10.08 -2.10 2.01
CA LEU A 71 10.58 -1.38 0.85
C LEU A 71 11.20 -2.32 -0.19
N LEU A 72 11.96 -3.33 0.25
CA LEU A 72 12.51 -4.36 -0.63
C LEU A 72 11.39 -5.08 -1.40
N ASN A 73 10.33 -5.51 -0.70
CA ASN A 73 9.20 -6.19 -1.34
C ASN A 73 8.45 -5.26 -2.30
N ILE A 74 8.27 -3.99 -1.97
CA ILE A 74 7.69 -2.98 -2.88
C ILE A 74 8.53 -2.88 -4.16
N VAL A 75 9.85 -2.69 -4.02
CA VAL A 75 10.76 -2.55 -5.16
C VAL A 75 10.76 -3.81 -6.02
N LEU A 76 10.73 -5.00 -5.41
CA LEU A 76 10.67 -6.26 -6.14
C LEU A 76 9.36 -6.42 -6.91
N VAL A 77 8.21 -6.17 -6.28
CA VAL A 77 6.89 -6.34 -6.91
C VAL A 77 6.67 -5.30 -8.01
N ILE A 78 6.90 -4.01 -7.72
CA ILE A 78 6.74 -2.93 -8.70
C ILE A 78 7.79 -3.05 -9.81
N GLY A 79 9.05 -3.30 -9.43
CA GLY A 79 10.15 -3.41 -10.38
C GLY A 79 9.97 -4.57 -11.34
N LEU A 80 9.56 -5.74 -10.85
CA LEU A 80 9.21 -6.87 -11.72
C LEU A 80 8.06 -6.50 -12.67
N TYR A 81 6.96 -5.95 -12.15
CA TYR A 81 5.82 -5.60 -12.98
C TYR A 81 6.20 -4.63 -14.12
N ILE A 82 6.94 -3.57 -13.80
CA ILE A 82 7.44 -2.60 -14.78
C ILE A 82 8.36 -3.30 -15.78
N PHE A 83 9.30 -4.12 -15.32
CA PHE A 83 10.21 -4.86 -16.19
C PHE A 83 9.44 -5.73 -17.21
N LEU A 84 8.41 -6.44 -16.78
CA LEU A 84 7.61 -7.30 -17.66
C LEU A 84 6.86 -6.51 -18.73
N ILE A 85 6.20 -5.42 -18.35
CA ILE A 85 5.49 -4.54 -19.29
C ILE A 85 6.44 -3.90 -20.29
N MET A 86 7.56 -3.36 -19.80
CA MET A 86 8.54 -2.70 -20.66
C MET A 86 9.14 -3.69 -21.66
N SER A 87 9.42 -4.92 -21.21
CA SER A 87 9.93 -6.01 -22.05
C SER A 87 8.87 -6.61 -22.99
N GLY A 88 7.58 -6.30 -22.81
CA GLY A 88 6.49 -6.92 -23.58
C GLY A 88 6.30 -8.41 -23.26
N ILE A 89 6.73 -8.83 -22.07
CA ILE A 89 6.59 -10.21 -21.60
C ILE A 89 5.20 -10.34 -20.98
N ASN A 90 4.30 -10.98 -21.73
CA ASN A 90 2.89 -11.09 -21.32
C ASN A 90 2.60 -12.42 -20.61
N ASN A 91 3.49 -13.41 -20.75
CA ASN A 91 3.38 -14.71 -20.13
C ASN A 91 4.74 -15.15 -19.62
N ILE A 92 4.79 -15.54 -18.34
CA ILE A 92 5.95 -16.19 -17.75
C ILE A 92 5.48 -17.55 -17.26
N THR A 93 6.12 -18.60 -17.76
CA THR A 93 5.92 -19.95 -17.23
C THR A 93 7.16 -20.30 -16.45
N VAL A 94 7.00 -20.50 -15.14
CA VAL A 94 8.11 -20.84 -14.25
C VAL A 94 7.90 -22.26 -13.75
N THR A 95 8.81 -23.17 -14.09
CA THR A 95 8.67 -24.60 -13.79
C THR A 95 9.83 -25.13 -12.96
N GLY A 96 9.60 -26.25 -12.26
CA GLY A 96 10.62 -26.89 -11.42
C GLY A 96 11.09 -25.97 -10.28
N TRP A 97 12.38 -25.98 -9.98
CA TRP A 97 12.97 -25.18 -8.90
C TRP A 97 12.80 -23.67 -9.10
N TYR A 98 12.71 -23.20 -10.34
CA TYR A 98 12.49 -21.78 -10.60
C TYR A 98 11.11 -21.31 -10.09
N ALA A 99 10.13 -22.20 -9.92
CA ALA A 99 8.80 -21.83 -9.40
C ALA A 99 8.88 -21.16 -8.02
N LEU A 100 9.94 -21.44 -7.24
CA LEU A 100 10.22 -20.76 -5.98
C LEU A 100 10.36 -19.24 -6.15
N ILE A 101 10.91 -18.77 -7.26
CA ILE A 101 11.00 -17.35 -7.59
C ILE A 101 9.60 -16.76 -7.76
N GLY A 102 8.72 -17.44 -8.50
CA GLY A 102 7.32 -17.03 -8.67
C GLY A 102 6.57 -16.98 -7.34
N PHE A 103 6.74 -18.01 -6.50
CA PHE A 103 6.14 -18.03 -5.16
C PHE A 103 6.66 -16.90 -4.27
N TYR A 104 7.95 -16.55 -4.37
CA TYR A 104 8.49 -15.42 -3.63
C TYR A 104 7.83 -14.10 -4.03
N PHE A 105 7.56 -13.86 -5.32
CA PHE A 105 6.85 -12.64 -5.73
C PHE A 105 5.41 -12.57 -5.21
N ILE A 106 4.69 -13.70 -5.16
CA ILE A 106 3.37 -13.78 -4.53
C ILE A 106 3.49 -13.49 -3.04
N PHE A 107 4.47 -14.09 -2.36
CA PHE A 107 4.74 -13.83 -0.96
C PHE A 107 5.07 -12.35 -0.72
N ALA A 108 5.97 -11.75 -1.51
CA ALA A 108 6.35 -10.35 -1.41
C ALA A 108 5.14 -9.43 -1.61
N PHE A 109 4.28 -9.73 -2.60
CA PHE A 109 3.02 -9.02 -2.81
C PHE A 109 2.13 -9.07 -1.57
N LEU A 110 1.86 -10.26 -1.03
CA LEU A 110 1.03 -10.42 0.18
C LEU A 110 1.66 -9.74 1.40
N GLN A 111 2.98 -9.81 1.52
CA GLN A 111 3.73 -9.21 2.62
C GLN A 111 3.54 -7.68 2.68
N ILE A 112 3.43 -7.00 1.53
CA ILE A 112 3.14 -5.55 1.48
C ILE A 112 1.83 -5.24 2.22
N TYR A 113 0.77 -6.01 1.96
CA TYR A 113 -0.54 -5.83 2.61
C TYR A 113 -0.51 -6.25 4.08
N ILE A 114 0.18 -7.34 4.42
CA ILE A 114 0.35 -7.79 5.82
C ILE A 114 1.09 -6.71 6.62
N PHE A 115 2.15 -6.14 6.06
CA PHE A 115 2.90 -5.07 6.69
C PHE A 115 2.02 -3.84 6.92
N GLY A 116 1.32 -3.36 5.88
CA GLY A 116 0.40 -2.22 6.02
C GLY A 116 -0.71 -2.46 7.05
N ALA A 117 -1.26 -3.68 7.11
CA ALA A 117 -2.27 -4.05 8.11
C ALA A 117 -1.71 -4.03 9.53
N ASN A 118 -0.51 -4.57 9.75
CA ASN A 118 0.14 -4.59 11.05
C ASN A 118 0.55 -3.18 11.49
N SER A 119 1.11 -2.36 10.60
CA SER A 119 1.48 -0.98 10.91
C SER A 119 0.25 -0.13 11.25
N LEU A 120 -0.86 -0.32 10.52
CA LEU A 120 -2.13 0.35 10.82
C LEU A 120 -2.72 -0.11 12.17
N ASN A 121 -2.67 -1.41 12.46
CA ASN A 121 -3.13 -1.95 13.74
C ASN A 121 -2.33 -1.34 14.91
N ARG A 122 -1.00 -1.25 14.77
CA ARG A 122 -0.14 -0.58 15.76
C ARG A 122 -0.54 0.88 15.97
N LEU A 123 -0.77 1.64 14.90
CA LEU A 123 -1.23 3.03 14.99
C LEU A 123 -2.55 3.14 15.79
N TYR A 124 -3.51 2.25 15.56
CA TYR A 124 -4.78 2.25 16.30
C TYR A 124 -4.59 1.96 17.78
N ARG A 125 -3.67 1.04 18.12
CA ARG A 125 -3.31 0.74 19.51
C ARG A 125 -2.64 1.94 20.19
N THR A 126 -1.68 2.59 19.53
CA THR A 126 -1.02 3.81 20.05
C THR A 126 -2.03 4.92 20.33
N ALA A 127 -3.05 5.07 19.50
CA ALA A 127 -4.11 6.07 19.66
C ALA A 127 -5.16 5.74 20.76
N GLY A 128 -4.95 4.67 21.53
CA GLY A 128 -5.80 4.27 22.64
C GLY A 128 -7.17 3.73 22.21
N ARG A 129 -7.31 3.21 20.98
CA ARG A 129 -8.55 2.57 20.55
C ARG A 129 -8.66 1.16 21.15
N LYS A 130 -9.69 0.97 21.98
CA LYS A 130 -10.02 -0.32 22.65
C LYS A 130 -10.63 -1.37 21.71
N GLU A 131 -11.16 -0.95 20.56
CA GLU A 131 -11.62 -1.89 19.54
C GLU A 131 -10.41 -2.38 18.74
N GLU A 132 -9.89 -3.55 19.11
CA GLU A 132 -8.84 -4.23 18.37
C GLU A 132 -9.41 -4.73 17.04
N GLU A 133 -9.20 -3.96 15.96
CA GLU A 133 -9.37 -4.51 14.62
C GLU A 133 -8.29 -5.58 14.40
N SER A 134 -8.71 -6.81 14.13
CA SER A 134 -7.74 -7.88 13.87
C SER A 134 -6.89 -7.52 12.64
N SER A 135 -5.58 -7.78 12.69
CA SER A 135 -4.69 -7.56 11.55
C SER A 135 -5.16 -8.28 10.29
N ILE A 136 -5.86 -9.42 10.43
CA ILE A 136 -6.46 -10.18 9.32
C ILE A 136 -7.60 -9.39 8.68
N SER A 137 -8.48 -8.78 9.48
CA SER A 137 -9.56 -7.92 8.97
C SER A 137 -8.99 -6.73 8.21
N LEU A 138 -7.98 -6.05 8.80
CA LEU A 138 -7.30 -4.93 8.15
C LEU A 138 -6.61 -5.36 6.85
N PHE A 139 -5.97 -6.53 6.82
CA PHE A 139 -5.38 -7.08 5.60
C PHE A 139 -6.40 -7.21 4.48
N PHE A 140 -7.57 -7.82 4.73
CA PHE A 140 -8.60 -7.95 3.69
C PHE A 140 -9.21 -6.61 3.29
N MET A 141 -9.39 -5.68 4.23
CA MET A 141 -9.84 -4.32 3.89
C MET A 141 -8.83 -3.61 2.99
N LEU A 142 -7.53 -3.73 3.25
CA LEU A 142 -6.48 -3.14 2.42
C LEU A 142 -6.39 -3.82 1.04
N LEU A 143 -6.53 -5.14 0.98
CA LEU A 143 -6.53 -5.91 -0.27
C LEU A 143 -7.74 -5.56 -1.15
N PHE A 144 -8.93 -5.46 -0.56
CA PHE A 144 -10.14 -5.02 -1.24
C PHE A 144 -10.31 -3.50 -1.14
N TRP A 145 -9.32 -2.79 -1.67
CA TRP A 145 -9.17 -1.33 -1.53
C TRP A 145 -10.42 -0.51 -1.85
N PRO A 146 -11.33 -0.85 -2.78
CA PRO A 146 -12.51 -0.02 -3.02
C PRO A 146 -13.39 0.09 -1.78
N ILE A 147 -13.55 -0.99 -1.01
CA ILE A 147 -14.31 -0.98 0.25
C ILE A 147 -13.40 -0.49 1.38
N GLY A 148 -12.14 -0.96 1.38
CA GLY A 148 -11.12 -0.60 2.36
C GLY A 148 -10.97 0.91 2.54
N ILE A 149 -10.85 1.66 1.46
CA ILE A 149 -10.65 3.11 1.51
C ILE A 149 -11.79 3.82 2.24
N TRP A 150 -13.04 3.42 1.99
CA TRP A 150 -14.20 4.05 2.61
C TRP A 150 -14.28 3.78 4.12
N ILE A 151 -13.76 2.65 4.57
CA ILE A 151 -13.78 2.25 5.98
C ILE A 151 -12.53 2.76 6.72
N ILE A 152 -11.33 2.50 6.16
CA ILE A 152 -10.04 2.73 6.79
C ILE A 152 -9.65 4.21 6.74
N GLN A 153 -9.81 4.89 5.60
CA GLN A 153 -9.32 6.27 5.47
C GLN A 153 -9.96 7.21 6.52
N PRO A 154 -11.29 7.23 6.73
CA PRO A 154 -11.88 8.08 7.78
C PRO A 154 -11.40 7.74 9.19
N LYS A 155 -11.07 6.46 9.45
CA LYS A 155 -10.50 6.02 10.74
C LYS A 155 -9.08 6.54 10.92
N ILE A 156 -8.23 6.46 9.88
CA ILE A 156 -6.88 7.02 9.87
C ILE A 156 -6.92 8.51 10.16
N ASN A 157 -7.76 9.28 9.45
CA ASN A 157 -7.86 10.73 9.64
C ASN A 157 -8.19 11.10 11.09
N LYS A 158 -9.14 10.38 11.72
CA LYS A 158 -9.52 10.62 13.13
C LYS A 158 -8.39 10.29 14.11
N VAL A 159 -7.65 9.22 13.83
CA VAL A 159 -6.56 8.76 14.69
C VAL A 159 -5.40 9.74 14.67
N ILE A 160 -5.01 10.20 13.47
CA ILE A 160 -3.91 11.15 13.34
C ILE A 160 -4.26 12.50 13.96
N GLN A 161 -5.49 12.98 13.79
CA GLN A 161 -5.95 14.18 14.48
C GLN A 161 -5.84 14.05 16.00
N ARG A 162 -6.10 12.87 16.56
CA ARG A 162 -5.93 12.64 18.00
C ARG A 162 -4.47 12.62 18.41
N VAL A 163 -3.61 11.95 17.65
CA VAL A 163 -2.16 11.89 17.95
C VAL A 163 -1.55 13.29 17.89
N GLU A 164 -1.84 14.07 16.84
CA GLU A 164 -1.37 15.46 16.71
C GLU A 164 -1.88 16.37 17.85
N LEU A 165 -3.03 16.08 18.46
CA LEU A 165 -3.53 16.83 19.61
C LEU A 165 -2.78 16.48 20.91
N ILE A 166 -2.48 15.20 21.12
CA ILE A 166 -1.74 14.73 22.31
C ILE A 166 -0.33 15.31 22.30
N GLU A 167 0.37 15.27 21.16
CA GLU A 167 1.71 15.84 21.03
C GLU A 167 1.74 17.35 21.35
N ARG A 168 0.70 18.10 20.99
CA ARG A 168 0.59 19.54 21.29
C ARG A 168 0.25 19.87 22.73
N GLU A 169 -0.35 18.94 23.48
CA GLU A 169 -0.65 19.13 24.90
C GLU A 169 0.57 18.81 25.78
N GLU A 170 1.54 18.07 25.25
CA GLU A 170 2.79 17.70 25.94
C GLU A 170 3.95 18.70 25.71
N ASP A 171 3.87 19.55 24.68
CA ASP A 171 4.81 20.64 24.35
C ASP A 171 4.47 22.00 25.02
#